data_AF-A0A9D5XX94-F1
#
_entry.id   AF-A0A9D5XX94-F1
#
_cell.length_a   1.000
_cell.length_b   1.000
_cell.length_c   1.000
_cell.angle_alpha   90.00
_cell.angle_beta   90.00
_cell.angle_gamma   90.00
#
_symmetry.space_group_name_H-M   'P 1'
#
loop_
_entity.id
_entity.type
_entity.pdbx_description
1 polymer ?
#
loop_
_entity_poly.entity_id
_entity_poly.type
_entity_poly.pdbx_seq_one_letter_code
_entity_poly.pdbx_strand_id
1 'polypeptide(L)'
;MKRTMKYAALALVLLLLGAGPGLASSYTWGDYGTATHDTPKWQDLATYKAEPTYWGRTQYTKTSDYGVWWNVNGTGWTQDTNVVLTAGSTVQFKVNMHKSSVGTHYADFAKLWVDWGQDGSFDEGRYDVGGDVVLFDFEKLEDNETHWWWGDNRGSDNTPWNPYFSFTSDAIKLTDSIYGDLFLRARVTCSESLGSQSPGFDYESNFLASGHLYQGETEDWKLTATPVPPSLLLFGTGLIGFAAANRKRFRKA
;
A
#
# COMPACT_ATOMS: atom_id res chain seq x y z
N MET A 1 60.06 4.63 6.46
CA MET A 1 58.82 5.05 5.74
C MET A 1 57.67 4.03 5.74
N LYS A 2 57.77 2.82 6.34
CA LYS A 2 56.67 1.81 6.34
C LYS A 2 55.66 1.91 7.50
N ARG A 3 55.83 2.87 8.43
CA ARG A 3 54.99 2.98 9.65
C ARG A 3 53.87 4.02 9.56
N THR A 4 53.91 4.95 8.60
CA THR A 4 52.91 6.02 8.47
C THR A 4 51.65 5.60 7.72
N MET A 5 51.68 4.54 6.91
CA MET A 5 50.49 4.03 6.19
C MET A 5 49.47 3.30 7.08
N LYS A 6 49.87 2.81 8.26
CA LYS A 6 48.94 2.06 9.14
C LYS A 6 47.92 2.95 9.85
N TYR A 7 48.24 4.22 10.07
CA TYR A 7 47.36 5.15 10.76
C TYR A 7 46.36 5.85 9.82
N ALA A 8 46.69 5.99 8.53
CA ALA A 8 45.78 6.55 7.53
C ALA A 8 44.57 5.62 7.23
N ALA A 9 44.78 4.29 7.24
CA ALA A 9 43.69 3.33 7.04
C ALA A 9 42.73 3.26 8.25
N LEU A 10 43.23 3.45 9.48
CA LEU A 10 42.41 3.42 10.69
C LEU A 10 41.55 4.68 10.83
N ALA A 11 42.06 5.84 10.42
CA ALA A 11 41.32 7.10 10.44
C ALA A 11 40.14 7.12 9.44
N LEU A 12 40.29 6.46 8.28
CA LEU A 12 39.22 6.37 7.28
C LEU A 12 38.06 5.47 7.74
N VAL A 13 38.34 4.40 8.49
CA VAL A 13 37.32 3.51 9.07
C VAL A 13 36.53 4.20 10.19
N LEU A 14 37.17 5.07 10.97
CA LEU A 14 36.51 5.86 12.01
C LEU A 14 35.66 7.02 11.46
N LEU A 15 36.04 7.61 10.31
CA LEU A 15 35.23 8.62 9.63
C LEU A 15 33.98 8.05 8.94
N LEU A 16 34.03 6.79 8.47
CA LEU A 16 32.88 6.10 7.87
C LEU A 16 31.86 5.59 8.90
N LEU A 17 32.21 5.52 10.18
CA LEU A 17 31.31 5.16 11.28
C LEU A 17 30.57 6.38 11.90
N GLY A 18 30.93 7.60 11.50
CA GLY A 18 30.37 8.85 12.05
C GLY A 18 29.18 9.44 11.30
N ALA A 19 28.84 8.92 10.12
CA ALA A 19 27.62 9.28 9.41
C ALA A 19 26.46 8.42 9.94
N GLY A 20 26.06 8.68 11.19
CA GLY A 20 24.79 8.17 11.69
C GLY A 20 23.65 8.69 10.81
N PRO A 21 22.59 7.90 10.57
CA PRO A 21 21.42 8.38 9.85
C PRO A 21 20.93 9.64 10.55
N GLY A 22 20.90 10.74 9.79
CA GLY A 22 20.42 12.03 10.24
C GLY A 22 19.03 11.86 10.84
N LEU A 23 18.86 12.42 12.04
CA LEU A 23 17.62 12.88 12.63
C LEU A 23 16.39 12.10 12.14
N ALA A 24 16.04 11.03 12.86
CA ALA A 24 14.66 10.57 12.88
C ALA A 24 13.81 11.74 13.39
N SER A 25 13.26 12.50 12.45
CA SER A 25 12.18 13.45 12.69
C SER A 25 11.14 12.68 13.49
N SER A 26 10.86 13.11 14.72
CA SER A 26 9.74 12.60 15.49
C SER A 26 8.47 13.08 14.81
N TYR A 27 8.08 12.38 13.75
CA TYR A 27 6.91 12.69 12.98
C TYR A 27 5.69 12.24 13.79
N THR A 28 5.02 13.21 14.40
CA THR A 28 3.66 13.05 14.92
C THR A 28 2.74 12.90 13.73
N TRP A 29 1.82 11.92 13.75
CA TRP A 29 0.76 11.74 12.76
C TRP A 29 0.29 13.10 12.25
N GLY A 30 0.74 13.46 11.04
CA GLY A 30 0.49 14.76 10.44
C GLY A 30 -1.01 14.99 10.26
N ASP A 31 -1.39 16.23 10.06
CA ASP A 31 -2.75 16.62 9.70
C ASP A 31 -3.03 16.22 8.24
N TYR A 32 -2.99 14.90 7.92
CA TYR A 32 -3.30 14.30 6.60
C TYR A 32 -4.76 14.51 6.17
N GLY A 33 -5.44 15.48 6.78
CA GLY A 33 -6.86 15.68 6.70
C GLY A 33 -7.66 14.55 7.34
N THR A 34 -8.94 14.85 7.53
CA THR A 34 -9.92 13.89 8.01
C THR A 34 -10.67 13.29 6.83
N ALA A 35 -10.74 11.96 6.76
CA ALA A 35 -11.61 11.23 5.84
C ALA A 35 -12.75 10.59 6.65
N THR A 36 -13.98 11.06 6.48
CA THR A 36 -15.15 10.59 7.25
C THR A 36 -16.21 9.99 6.37
N HIS A 37 -17.02 9.14 7.00
CA HIS A 37 -18.18 8.48 6.41
C HIS A 37 -19.38 8.56 7.36
N ASP A 38 -20.60 8.67 6.85
CA ASP A 38 -21.79 8.55 7.70
C ASP A 38 -21.97 7.10 8.16
N THR A 39 -21.59 6.13 7.32
CA THR A 39 -21.70 4.72 7.67
C THR A 39 -20.76 3.79 6.88
N PRO A 40 -20.12 2.81 7.55
CA PRO A 40 -19.43 1.71 6.88
C PRO A 40 -20.39 0.53 6.58
N LYS A 41 -21.69 0.66 6.87
CA LYS A 41 -22.63 -0.47 6.84
C LYS A 41 -22.65 -1.20 5.49
N TRP A 42 -22.36 -0.50 4.39
CA TRP A 42 -22.57 -1.02 3.03
C TRP A 42 -21.28 -1.55 2.43
N GLN A 43 -20.16 -0.92 2.76
CA GLN A 43 -18.82 -1.28 2.32
C GLN A 43 -17.86 -1.08 3.48
N ASP A 44 -17.14 -2.13 3.84
CA ASP A 44 -16.12 -2.12 4.88
C ASP A 44 -14.78 -2.67 4.36
N LEU A 45 -13.70 -2.12 4.89
CA LEU A 45 -12.34 -2.59 4.68
C LEU A 45 -12.09 -3.74 5.63
N ALA A 46 -12.27 -4.94 5.12
CA ALA A 46 -12.11 -6.15 5.92
C ALA A 46 -11.69 -7.32 5.05
N THR A 47 -11.08 -8.33 5.68
CA THR A 47 -10.65 -9.53 4.97
C THR A 47 -11.56 -10.67 5.34
N TYR A 48 -12.14 -11.29 4.32
CA TYR A 48 -12.97 -12.47 4.45
C TYR A 48 -12.33 -13.66 3.74
N LYS A 49 -12.67 -14.85 4.22
CA LYS A 49 -12.33 -16.10 3.58
C LYS A 49 -13.61 -16.73 3.04
N ALA A 50 -13.60 -17.08 1.75
CA ALA A 50 -14.64 -17.89 1.15
C ALA A 50 -14.67 -19.28 1.80
N GLU A 51 -15.84 -19.66 2.29
CA GLU A 51 -16.14 -20.98 2.83
C GLU A 51 -16.79 -21.88 1.76
N PRO A 52 -16.87 -23.19 2.00
CA PRO A 52 -17.59 -24.09 1.11
C PRO A 52 -18.99 -23.59 0.79
N THR A 53 -19.37 -23.71 -0.48
CA THR A 53 -20.67 -23.26 -0.97
C THR A 53 -21.77 -24.11 -0.35
N TYR A 54 -22.79 -23.47 0.23
CA TYR A 54 -23.97 -24.13 0.78
C TYR A 54 -25.21 -23.63 0.02
N TRP A 55 -25.97 -24.55 -0.57
CA TRP A 55 -27.12 -24.24 -1.46
C TRP A 55 -26.80 -23.27 -2.61
N GLY A 56 -25.60 -23.39 -3.21
CA GLY A 56 -25.21 -22.55 -4.34
C GLY A 56 -24.80 -21.12 -3.96
N ARG A 57 -24.69 -20.79 -2.67
CA ARG A 57 -24.11 -19.52 -2.19
C ARG A 57 -22.79 -19.75 -1.46
N THR A 58 -21.79 -18.96 -1.82
CA THR A 58 -20.52 -18.89 -1.09
C THR A 58 -20.74 -18.14 0.21
N GLN A 59 -20.38 -18.76 1.32
CA GLN A 59 -20.35 -18.09 2.62
C GLN A 59 -18.98 -17.45 2.82
N TYR A 60 -18.94 -16.39 3.63
CA TYR A 60 -17.72 -15.66 3.91
C TYR A 60 -17.56 -15.51 5.41
N THR A 61 -16.42 -15.93 5.93
CA THR A 61 -16.04 -15.74 7.33
C THR A 61 -15.05 -14.60 7.43
N LYS A 62 -15.30 -13.61 8.28
CA LYS A 62 -14.34 -12.53 8.54
C LYS A 62 -13.09 -13.11 9.20
N THR A 63 -11.93 -12.85 8.62
CA THR A 63 -10.62 -13.30 9.11
C THR A 63 -9.73 -12.16 9.59
N SER A 64 -10.02 -10.92 9.18
CA SER A 64 -9.37 -9.71 9.69
C SER A 64 -10.38 -8.56 9.68
N ASP A 65 -10.30 -7.70 10.70
CA ASP A 65 -10.99 -6.41 10.74
C ASP A 65 -10.37 -5.36 9.82
N TYR A 66 -9.32 -5.73 9.08
CA TYR A 66 -8.61 -4.84 8.18
C TYR A 66 -8.62 -5.34 6.73
N GLY A 67 -8.73 -4.40 5.80
CA GLY A 67 -8.78 -4.60 4.36
C GLY A 67 -7.48 -4.30 3.62
N VAL A 68 -6.56 -3.52 4.19
CA VAL A 68 -5.30 -3.16 3.51
C VAL A 68 -4.20 -4.17 3.75
N TRP A 69 -3.52 -4.62 2.69
CA TRP A 69 -2.39 -5.53 2.73
C TRP A 69 -1.28 -5.05 1.79
N TRP A 70 -0.05 -5.43 2.09
CA TRP A 70 1.08 -5.24 1.18
C TRP A 70 1.87 -6.52 0.96
N ASN A 71 2.55 -6.61 -0.17
CA ASN A 71 3.42 -7.72 -0.54
C ASN A 71 4.77 -7.18 -0.99
N VAL A 72 5.82 -7.54 -0.26
CA VAL A 72 7.20 -7.11 -0.55
C VAL A 72 7.91 -8.23 -1.29
N ASN A 73 8.42 -7.93 -2.49
CA ASN A 73 9.14 -8.87 -3.36
C ASN A 73 8.38 -10.17 -3.68
N GLY A 74 7.05 -10.16 -3.67
CA GLY A 74 6.24 -11.35 -3.97
C GLY A 74 6.27 -12.43 -2.87
N THR A 75 6.73 -12.08 -1.66
CA THR A 75 6.87 -13.04 -0.53
C THR A 75 5.54 -13.43 0.12
N GLY A 76 4.47 -12.70 -0.14
CA GLY A 76 3.14 -12.95 0.40
C GLY A 76 2.49 -11.66 0.90
N TRP A 77 1.17 -11.70 1.05
CA TRP A 77 0.39 -10.59 1.60
C TRP A 77 0.53 -10.53 3.12
N THR A 78 0.86 -9.35 3.65
CA THR A 78 0.99 -9.11 5.09
C THR A 78 0.35 -7.77 5.50
N GLN A 79 0.04 -7.66 6.80
CA GLN A 79 -0.34 -6.43 7.51
C GLN A 79 0.68 -6.11 8.62
N ASP A 80 1.78 -6.87 8.67
CA ASP A 80 2.81 -6.71 9.68
C ASP A 80 3.62 -5.45 9.40
N THR A 81 3.40 -4.41 10.21
CA THR A 81 4.10 -3.12 10.14
C THR A 81 5.58 -3.23 10.50
N ASN A 82 6.04 -4.38 11.03
CA ASN A 82 7.45 -4.66 11.21
C ASN A 82 8.15 -5.14 9.93
N VAL A 83 7.41 -5.40 8.85
CA VAL A 83 8.01 -5.69 7.55
C VAL A 83 8.62 -4.42 7.00
N VAL A 84 9.95 -4.38 7.04
CA VAL A 84 10.73 -3.23 6.63
C VAL A 84 10.81 -3.17 5.11
N LEU A 85 10.33 -2.06 4.55
CA LEU A 85 10.52 -1.74 3.15
C LEU A 85 11.99 -1.37 2.92
N THR A 86 12.62 -1.92 1.88
CA THR A 86 14.03 -1.64 1.59
C THR A 86 14.19 -1.09 0.18
N ALA A 87 15.08 -0.12 0.00
CA ALA A 87 15.34 0.40 -1.34
C ALA A 87 15.80 -0.70 -2.30
N GLY A 88 15.32 -0.65 -3.54
CA GLY A 88 15.52 -1.68 -4.55
C GLY A 88 14.52 -2.84 -4.49
N SER A 89 13.73 -2.97 -3.41
CA SER A 89 12.61 -3.93 -3.37
C SER A 89 11.41 -3.44 -4.17
N THR A 90 10.49 -4.36 -4.47
CA THR A 90 9.18 -4.02 -5.01
C THR A 90 8.11 -4.21 -3.94
N VAL A 91 7.16 -3.29 -3.86
CA VAL A 91 5.97 -3.41 -3.02
C VAL A 91 4.71 -3.39 -3.89
N GLN A 92 3.75 -4.24 -3.57
CA GLN A 92 2.38 -4.18 -4.09
C GLN A 92 1.42 -3.98 -2.94
N PHE A 93 0.35 -3.26 -3.18
CA PHE A 93 -0.73 -3.05 -2.23
C PHE A 93 -1.98 -3.77 -2.69
N LYS A 94 -2.80 -4.18 -1.72
CA LYS A 94 -4.10 -4.79 -1.96
C LYS A 94 -5.10 -4.21 -1.00
N VAL A 95 -6.27 -3.87 -1.53
CA VAL A 95 -7.43 -3.41 -0.77
C VAL A 95 -8.50 -4.47 -0.89
N ASN A 96 -8.76 -5.16 0.21
CA ASN A 96 -9.90 -6.05 0.34
C ASN A 96 -11.09 -5.24 0.82
N MET A 97 -12.21 -5.41 0.12
CA MET A 97 -13.46 -4.78 0.49
C MET A 97 -14.51 -5.86 0.64
N HIS A 98 -15.34 -5.69 1.67
CA HIS A 98 -16.55 -6.45 1.83
C HIS A 98 -17.75 -5.52 1.72
N LYS A 99 -18.86 -6.04 1.20
CA LYS A 99 -20.15 -5.35 1.14
C LYS A 99 -21.24 -6.21 1.74
N SER A 100 -22.05 -5.61 2.62
CA SER A 100 -23.18 -6.31 3.26
C SER A 100 -24.49 -6.12 2.49
N SER A 101 -24.59 -5.06 1.68
CA SER A 101 -25.73 -4.72 0.84
C SER A 101 -25.28 -4.02 -0.43
N VAL A 102 -26.00 -4.25 -1.53
CA VAL A 102 -25.72 -3.65 -2.84
C VAL A 102 -26.20 -2.19 -2.93
N GLY A 103 -27.28 -1.81 -2.23
CA GLY A 103 -27.78 -0.44 -2.33
C GLY A 103 -28.31 -0.05 -3.72
N THR A 104 -28.16 1.23 -4.10
CA THR A 104 -28.64 1.78 -5.40
C THR A 104 -27.53 2.27 -6.33
N HIS A 105 -26.27 2.06 -5.97
CA HIS A 105 -25.11 2.42 -6.77
C HIS A 105 -24.88 1.39 -7.90
N TYR A 106 -23.93 1.64 -8.81
CA TYR A 106 -23.62 0.71 -9.93
C TYR A 106 -22.20 0.15 -9.88
N ALA A 107 -21.34 0.73 -9.06
CA ALA A 107 -19.95 0.33 -8.87
C ALA A 107 -19.45 0.68 -7.47
N ASP A 108 -18.56 -0.17 -6.99
CA ASP A 108 -17.78 -0.01 -5.78
C ASP A 108 -16.35 0.45 -6.13
N PHE A 109 -15.76 1.38 -5.39
CA PHE A 109 -14.47 2.00 -5.68
C PHE A 109 -13.49 1.79 -4.53
N ALA A 110 -12.21 1.61 -4.86
CA ALA A 110 -11.12 1.68 -3.91
C ALA A 110 -10.05 2.66 -4.41
N LYS A 111 -9.49 3.44 -3.50
CA LYS A 111 -8.33 4.29 -3.77
C LYS A 111 -7.35 4.24 -2.61
N LEU A 112 -6.06 4.19 -2.93
CA LEU A 112 -4.99 4.09 -1.94
C LEU A 112 -3.87 5.09 -2.28
N TRP A 113 -3.44 5.80 -1.25
CA TRP A 113 -2.36 6.77 -1.30
C TRP A 113 -1.23 6.33 -0.37
N VAL A 114 0.00 6.63 -0.74
CA VAL A 114 1.17 6.53 0.13
C VAL A 114 1.94 7.83 0.03
N ASP A 115 2.10 8.55 1.14
CA ASP A 115 2.91 9.77 1.19
C ASP A 115 4.39 9.39 1.08
N TRP A 116 4.89 9.39 -0.15
CA TRP A 116 6.28 9.06 -0.45
C TRP A 116 7.22 10.21 -0.08
N GLY A 117 6.72 11.44 -0.12
CA GLY A 117 7.46 12.67 0.16
C GLY A 117 7.66 12.94 1.65
N GLN A 118 6.86 12.29 2.51
CA GLN A 118 6.81 12.47 3.96
C GLN A 118 6.53 13.93 4.35
N ASP A 119 5.67 14.59 3.57
CA ASP A 119 5.37 16.01 3.76
C ASP A 119 4.08 16.27 4.54
N GLY A 120 3.34 15.22 4.89
CA GLY A 120 2.11 15.31 5.67
C GLY A 120 0.87 15.61 4.85
N SER A 121 0.94 15.47 3.53
CA SER A 121 -0.19 15.55 2.63
C SER A 121 -0.25 14.34 1.70
N PHE A 122 -1.37 14.19 1.00
CA PHE A 122 -1.53 13.18 -0.04
C PHE A 122 -1.74 13.91 -1.38
N ASP A 123 -0.79 13.76 -2.28
CA ASP A 123 -0.89 14.25 -3.64
C ASP A 123 -1.81 13.35 -4.49
N GLU A 124 -2.83 13.93 -5.10
CA GLU A 124 -3.81 13.21 -5.94
C GLU A 124 -3.24 12.72 -7.30
N GLY A 125 -1.97 13.03 -7.58
CA GLY A 125 -1.27 12.50 -8.75
C GLY A 125 -0.95 11.01 -8.60
N ARG A 126 -0.83 10.30 -9.72
CA ARG A 126 -0.34 8.91 -9.71
C ARG A 126 1.14 8.82 -9.38
N TYR A 127 1.54 7.74 -8.72
CA TYR A 127 2.93 7.51 -8.31
C TYR A 127 3.93 7.51 -9.47
N ASP A 128 3.56 6.95 -10.63
CA ASP A 128 4.43 6.87 -11.81
C ASP A 128 4.77 8.23 -12.43
N VAL A 129 4.00 9.26 -12.09
CA VAL A 129 4.23 10.67 -12.46
C VAL A 129 4.60 11.55 -11.26
N GLY A 130 4.88 10.96 -10.11
CA GLY A 130 5.40 11.64 -8.92
C GLY A 130 4.37 12.12 -7.90
N GLY A 131 3.14 11.60 -7.91
CA GLY A 131 2.18 11.80 -6.81
C GLY A 131 2.08 10.60 -5.86
N ASP A 132 1.03 10.54 -5.04
CA ASP A 132 0.88 9.54 -3.97
C ASP A 132 -0.12 8.43 -4.27
N VAL A 133 -0.94 8.57 -5.32
CA VAL A 133 -1.93 7.54 -5.70
C VAL A 133 -1.22 6.31 -6.25
N VAL A 134 -1.37 5.19 -5.56
CA VAL A 134 -0.78 3.90 -5.94
C VAL A 134 -1.82 2.88 -6.42
N LEU A 135 -3.09 3.13 -6.12
CA LEU A 135 -4.22 2.32 -6.56
C LEU A 135 -5.44 3.23 -6.72
N PHE A 136 -6.09 3.15 -7.87
CA PHE A 136 -7.47 3.58 -8.06
C PHE A 136 -8.13 2.58 -8.99
N ASP A 137 -9.17 1.92 -8.51
CA ASP A 137 -9.87 0.88 -9.27
C ASP A 137 -11.32 0.76 -8.80
N PHE A 138 -12.15 0.08 -9.58
CA PHE A 138 -13.56 -0.11 -9.28
C PHE A 138 -14.09 -1.47 -9.75
N GLU A 139 -15.01 -2.02 -8.98
CA GLU A 139 -15.77 -3.20 -9.34
C GLU A 139 -17.16 -2.75 -9.77
N LYS A 140 -17.51 -3.00 -11.04
CA LYS A 140 -18.88 -2.75 -11.50
C LYS A 140 -19.77 -3.86 -10.95
N LEU A 141 -20.92 -3.47 -10.39
CA LEU A 141 -21.94 -4.43 -9.97
C LEU A 141 -22.45 -5.24 -11.17
N GLU A 142 -22.75 -6.51 -10.94
CA GLU A 142 -23.40 -7.34 -11.96
C GLU A 142 -24.83 -6.84 -12.24
N ASP A 143 -25.34 -7.07 -13.46
CA ASP A 143 -26.67 -6.60 -13.88
C ASP A 143 -27.80 -7.13 -12.96
N ASN A 144 -27.60 -8.30 -12.35
CA ASN A 144 -28.51 -8.93 -11.39
C ASN A 144 -28.40 -8.38 -9.94
N GLU A 145 -27.35 -7.62 -9.64
CA GLU A 145 -27.12 -6.95 -8.37
C GLU A 145 -27.71 -5.53 -8.38
N THR A 146 -27.71 -4.85 -9.54
CA THR A 146 -28.18 -3.46 -9.64
C THR A 146 -29.70 -3.30 -9.50
N HIS A 147 -30.14 -2.35 -8.67
CA HIS A 147 -31.54 -2.05 -8.35
C HIS A 147 -32.31 -1.27 -9.45
N TRP A 148 -31.74 -1.07 -10.64
CA TRP A 148 -32.21 -0.05 -11.58
C TRP A 148 -33.11 -0.55 -12.72
N TRP A 149 -34.17 -1.29 -12.38
CA TRP A 149 -35.32 -1.39 -13.28
C TRP A 149 -36.59 -0.94 -12.57
N TRP A 150 -37.14 0.18 -13.03
CA TRP A 150 -38.38 0.84 -12.59
C TRP A 150 -39.55 -0.16 -12.44
N GLY A 151 -39.64 -0.81 -11.28
CA GLY A 151 -40.68 -1.79 -10.97
C GLY A 151 -40.23 -2.96 -10.07
N ASP A 152 -38.93 -3.17 -9.86
CA ASP A 152 -38.46 -4.22 -8.94
C ASP A 152 -38.34 -3.65 -7.51
N ASN A 153 -39.32 -3.97 -6.66
CA ASN A 153 -39.35 -3.62 -5.22
C ASN A 153 -38.37 -4.47 -4.38
N ARG A 154 -37.24 -4.88 -4.97
CA ARG A 154 -36.16 -5.54 -4.23
C ARG A 154 -35.39 -4.48 -3.47
N GLY A 155 -35.91 -4.08 -2.31
CA GLY A 155 -35.41 -2.97 -1.51
C GLY A 155 -33.89 -2.95 -1.25
N SER A 156 -33.43 -1.88 -0.61
CA SER A 156 -32.02 -1.54 -0.31
C SER A 156 -31.19 -2.57 0.49
N ASP A 157 -31.73 -3.77 0.73
CA ASP A 157 -31.13 -4.84 1.53
C ASP A 157 -30.82 -6.09 0.66
N ASN A 158 -30.64 -5.92 -0.66
CA ASN A 158 -30.23 -7.02 -1.51
C ASN A 158 -28.86 -7.53 -1.08
N THR A 159 -28.82 -8.83 -0.76
CA THR A 159 -27.54 -9.51 -0.51
C THR A 159 -26.74 -9.53 -1.80
N PRO A 160 -25.51 -9.01 -1.81
CA PRO A 160 -24.63 -9.08 -2.96
C PRO A 160 -24.35 -10.52 -3.37
N TRP A 161 -24.20 -10.75 -4.67
CA TRP A 161 -23.78 -12.03 -5.22
C TRP A 161 -22.32 -12.31 -4.86
N ASN A 162 -21.48 -11.28 -5.01
CA ASN A 162 -20.10 -11.31 -4.55
C ASN A 162 -19.89 -10.26 -3.44
N PRO A 163 -20.09 -10.61 -2.16
CA PRO A 163 -19.90 -9.69 -1.04
C PRO A 163 -18.44 -9.31 -0.81
N TYR A 164 -17.47 -9.97 -1.44
CA TYR A 164 -16.06 -9.83 -1.07
C TYR A 164 -15.12 -9.94 -2.27
N PHE A 165 -14.31 -8.91 -2.47
CA PHE A 165 -13.35 -8.83 -3.56
C PHE A 165 -12.16 -7.94 -3.18
N SER A 166 -11.15 -7.94 -4.06
CA SER A 166 -9.87 -7.29 -3.81
C SER A 166 -9.41 -6.50 -5.02
N PHE A 167 -8.91 -5.30 -4.76
CA PHE A 167 -8.19 -4.46 -5.71
C PHE A 167 -6.69 -4.59 -5.44
N THR A 168 -5.86 -4.63 -6.48
CA THR A 168 -4.40 -4.80 -6.33
C THR A 168 -3.66 -3.77 -7.17
N SER A 169 -2.67 -3.11 -6.57
CA SER A 169 -1.81 -2.16 -7.29
C SER A 169 -0.81 -2.88 -8.19
N ASP A 170 -0.26 -2.11 -9.14
CA ASP A 170 0.99 -2.48 -9.79
C ASP A 170 2.14 -2.57 -8.77
N ALA A 171 3.20 -3.29 -9.16
CA ALA A 171 4.41 -3.38 -8.35
C ALA A 171 5.22 -2.09 -8.43
N ILE A 172 5.42 -1.47 -7.28
CA ILE A 172 6.16 -0.21 -7.12
C ILE A 172 7.58 -0.53 -6.69
N LYS A 173 8.55 -0.07 -7.48
CA LYS A 173 9.97 -0.22 -7.15
C LYS A 173 10.41 0.90 -6.22
N LEU A 174 10.83 0.53 -5.02
CA LEU A 174 11.31 1.49 -4.04
C LEU A 174 12.71 1.99 -4.40
N THR A 175 12.91 3.29 -4.28
CA THR A 175 14.18 3.98 -4.54
C THR A 175 14.85 4.38 -3.25
N ASP A 176 16.13 4.76 -3.33
CA ASP A 176 16.90 5.24 -2.19
C ASP A 176 16.43 6.60 -1.65
N SER A 177 15.42 7.24 -2.27
CA SER A 177 14.84 8.49 -1.78
C SER A 177 13.74 8.28 -0.73
N ILE A 178 13.26 7.04 -0.58
CA ILE A 178 12.11 6.70 0.27
C ILE A 178 12.62 6.02 1.53
N TYR A 179 13.07 6.80 2.51
CA TYR A 179 13.53 6.30 3.82
C TYR A 179 12.79 7.00 4.95
N GLY A 180 12.41 6.26 5.98
CA GLY A 180 11.69 6.79 7.14
C GLY A 180 10.30 6.18 7.27
N ASP A 181 9.45 6.89 8.00
CA ASP A 181 8.06 6.51 8.17
C ASP A 181 7.25 7.01 6.97
N LEU A 182 6.47 6.13 6.37
CA LEU A 182 5.54 6.43 5.28
C LEU A 182 4.11 6.30 5.81
N PHE A 183 3.23 7.18 5.35
CA PHE A 183 1.82 7.11 5.70
C PHE A 183 1.03 6.61 4.51
N LEU A 184 0.18 5.64 4.77
CA LEU A 184 -0.69 5.04 3.80
C LEU A 184 -2.13 5.33 4.22
N ARG A 185 -2.96 5.72 3.26
CA ARG A 185 -4.42 5.79 3.42
C ARG A 185 -5.08 4.97 2.35
N ALA A 186 -6.02 4.13 2.73
CA ALA A 186 -6.94 3.48 1.81
C ALA A 186 -8.36 3.94 2.11
N ARG A 187 -9.14 4.18 1.06
CA ARG A 187 -10.56 4.46 1.15
C ARG A 187 -11.32 3.54 0.21
N VAL A 188 -12.49 3.12 0.65
CA VAL A 188 -13.49 2.47 -0.20
C VAL A 188 -14.79 3.23 -0.14
N THR A 189 -15.51 3.26 -1.25
CA THR A 189 -16.81 3.92 -1.35
C THR A 189 -17.60 3.42 -2.54
N CYS A 190 -18.81 3.93 -2.76
CA CYS A 190 -19.67 3.58 -3.89
C CYS A 190 -19.85 4.77 -4.85
N SER A 191 -20.27 4.47 -6.07
CA SER A 191 -20.55 5.51 -7.10
C SER A 191 -21.53 6.58 -6.61
N GLU A 192 -22.55 6.17 -5.86
CA GLU A 192 -23.54 7.08 -5.29
C GLU A 192 -22.91 8.08 -4.31
N SER A 193 -21.98 7.63 -3.46
CA SER A 193 -21.27 8.48 -2.50
C SER A 193 -20.31 9.46 -3.17
N LEU A 194 -19.83 9.15 -4.37
CA LEU A 194 -19.01 10.03 -5.20
C LEU A 194 -19.84 11.02 -6.03
N GLY A 195 -21.17 11.06 -5.85
CA GLY A 195 -22.03 12.09 -6.41
C GLY A 195 -22.63 11.77 -7.78
N SER A 196 -22.50 10.54 -8.29
CA SER A 196 -23.13 10.13 -9.55
C SER A 196 -23.42 8.64 -9.60
N GLN A 197 -24.66 8.28 -9.96
CA GLN A 197 -25.05 6.91 -10.30
C GLN A 197 -24.86 6.58 -11.80
N SER A 198 -24.28 7.51 -12.58
CA SER A 198 -24.13 7.37 -14.04
C SER A 198 -22.67 7.14 -14.47
N PRO A 199 -22.41 6.18 -15.38
CA PRO A 199 -21.09 6.00 -15.97
C PRO A 199 -20.67 7.25 -16.76
N GLY A 200 -19.38 7.60 -16.71
CA GLY A 200 -18.81 8.78 -17.38
C GLY A 200 -18.58 10.00 -16.46
N PHE A 201 -18.89 9.88 -15.17
CA PHE A 201 -18.45 10.83 -14.17
C PHE A 201 -16.97 10.62 -13.83
N ASP A 202 -16.26 11.70 -13.48
CA ASP A 202 -14.85 11.66 -13.13
C ASP A 202 -14.65 11.19 -11.68
N TYR A 203 -14.80 9.89 -11.46
CA TYR A 203 -14.69 9.30 -10.12
C TYR A 203 -13.28 9.43 -9.52
N GLU A 204 -12.23 9.38 -10.35
CA GLU A 204 -10.84 9.44 -9.88
C GLU A 204 -10.53 10.78 -9.22
N SER A 205 -10.97 11.88 -9.86
CA SER A 205 -10.77 13.24 -9.34
C SER A 205 -11.69 13.59 -8.16
N ASN A 206 -12.84 12.93 -8.03
CA ASN A 206 -13.77 13.18 -6.92
C ASN A 206 -13.51 12.27 -5.71
N PHE A 207 -12.80 11.17 -5.89
CA PHE A 207 -12.40 10.31 -4.78
C PHE A 207 -11.09 10.81 -4.16
N LEU A 208 -11.20 11.75 -3.23
CA LEU A 208 -10.05 12.40 -2.60
C LEU A 208 -9.55 11.68 -1.35
N ALA A 209 -8.30 11.92 -0.95
CA ALA A 209 -7.70 11.33 0.25
C ALA A 209 -8.34 11.85 1.56
N SER A 210 -9.02 12.99 1.52
CA SER A 210 -9.71 13.60 2.67
C SER A 210 -11.12 14.04 2.30
N GLY A 211 -11.88 14.51 3.29
CA GLY A 211 -13.26 14.95 3.12
C GLY A 211 -14.29 13.88 3.48
N HIS A 212 -15.54 14.29 3.39
CA HIS A 212 -16.68 13.50 3.81
C HIS A 212 -17.34 12.79 2.62
N LEU A 213 -17.63 11.51 2.79
CA LEU A 213 -18.44 10.72 1.88
C LEU A 213 -19.63 10.13 2.64
N TYR A 214 -20.74 9.85 1.95
CA TYR A 214 -21.91 9.28 2.59
C TYR A 214 -21.64 7.84 3.10
N GLN A 215 -21.00 7.01 2.27
CA GLN A 215 -20.70 5.62 2.61
C GLN A 215 -19.24 5.27 2.38
N GLY A 216 -18.76 4.28 3.12
CA GLY A 216 -17.44 3.71 2.96
C GLY A 216 -16.69 3.54 4.26
N GLU A 217 -15.42 3.24 4.14
CA GLU A 217 -14.48 3.12 5.24
C GLU A 217 -13.12 3.69 4.83
N THR A 218 -12.38 4.17 5.83
CA THR A 218 -10.99 4.62 5.68
C THR A 218 -10.12 3.76 6.58
N GLU A 219 -9.00 3.28 6.05
CA GLU A 219 -7.91 2.73 6.85
C GLU A 219 -6.65 3.52 6.65
N ASP A 220 -6.00 3.88 7.76
CA ASP A 220 -4.72 4.56 7.75
C ASP A 220 -3.63 3.68 8.40
N TRP A 221 -2.47 3.62 7.77
CA TRP A 221 -1.35 2.79 8.19
C TRP A 221 -0.06 3.59 8.21
N LYS A 222 0.83 3.24 9.14
CA LYS A 222 2.22 3.70 9.13
C LYS A 222 3.12 2.54 8.71
N LEU A 223 3.90 2.75 7.66
CA LEU A 223 4.91 1.82 7.17
C LEU A 223 6.31 2.40 7.48
N THR A 224 7.33 1.55 7.53
CA THR A 224 8.71 2.01 7.73
C THR A 224 9.60 1.49 6.60
N ALA A 225 10.28 2.41 5.92
CA ALA A 225 11.28 2.13 4.91
C ALA A 225 12.69 2.41 5.45
N THR A 226 13.62 1.49 5.21
CA THR A 226 15.02 1.64 5.61
C THR A 226 15.99 1.42 4.45
N PRO A 227 17.18 2.01 4.51
CA PRO A 227 18.25 1.68 3.57
C PRO A 227 18.61 0.20 3.67
N VAL A 228 19.04 -0.38 2.54
CA VAL A 228 19.60 -1.73 2.53
C VAL A 228 20.74 -1.79 3.56
N PRO A 229 20.74 -2.78 4.48
CA PRO A 229 21.77 -2.87 5.51
C PRO A 229 23.18 -2.82 4.89
N PRO A 230 24.08 -1.93 5.36
CA PRO A 230 25.44 -1.80 4.84
C PRO A 230 26.24 -3.10 4.90
N SER A 231 25.83 -4.04 5.77
CA SER A 231 26.41 -5.38 5.88
C SER A 231 26.38 -6.14 4.56
N LEU A 232 25.30 -6.06 3.77
CA LEU A 232 25.22 -6.72 2.46
C LEU A 232 26.19 -6.11 1.45
N LEU A 233 26.34 -4.78 1.46
CA LEU A 233 27.34 -4.08 0.66
C LEU A 233 28.76 -4.47 1.10
N LEU A 234 29.01 -4.57 2.41
CA LEU A 234 30.29 -4.99 2.97
C LEU A 234 30.62 -6.44 2.61
N PHE A 235 29.65 -7.34 2.64
CA PHE A 235 29.82 -8.72 2.22
C PHE A 235 30.10 -8.82 0.71
N GLY A 236 29.37 -8.08 -0.12
CA GLY A 236 29.61 -8.03 -1.57
C GLY A 236 31.00 -7.52 -1.93
N THR A 237 31.41 -6.39 -1.33
CA THR A 237 32.75 -5.81 -1.55
C THR A 237 33.86 -6.70 -0.96
N GLY A 238 33.62 -7.34 0.19
CA GLY A 238 34.52 -8.32 0.77
C GLY A 238 34.78 -9.50 -0.16
N LEU A 239 33.73 -10.08 -0.77
CA LEU A 239 33.85 -11.19 -1.72
C LEU A 239 34.62 -10.79 -2.97
N ILE A 240 34.38 -9.60 -3.52
CA ILE A 240 35.16 -9.07 -4.66
C ILE A 240 36.62 -8.89 -4.27
N GLY A 241 36.90 -8.36 -3.08
CA GLY A 241 38.25 -8.22 -2.53
C GLY A 241 38.97 -9.56 -2.41
N PHE A 242 38.31 -10.59 -1.89
CA PHE A 242 38.85 -11.96 -1.80
C PHE A 242 39.14 -12.57 -3.18
N ALA A 243 38.22 -12.44 -4.13
CA ALA A 243 38.40 -12.94 -5.49
C ALA A 243 39.59 -12.25 -6.20
N ALA A 244 39.73 -10.93 -6.05
CA ALA A 244 40.84 -10.17 -6.62
C ALA A 244 42.20 -10.51 -5.98
N ALA A 245 42.22 -10.74 -4.66
CA ALA A 245 43.42 -11.14 -3.92
C ALA A 245 43.92 -12.53 -4.37
N ASN A 246 43.00 -13.48 -4.57
CA ASN A 246 43.35 -14.83 -5.04
C ASN A 246 43.87 -14.83 -6.49
N ARG A 247 43.31 -14.01 -7.40
CA ARG A 247 43.83 -13.90 -8.79
C ARG A 247 45.27 -13.39 -8.88
N LYS A 248 45.71 -12.51 -7.97
CA LYS A 248 47.12 -12.05 -7.93
C LYS A 248 48.09 -13.15 -7.46
N ARG A 249 47.61 -14.11 -6.67
CA ARG A 249 48.42 -15.23 -6.17
C ARG A 249 48.75 -16.25 -7.28
N PHE A 250 47.79 -16.50 -8.18
CA PHE A 250 47.98 -17.42 -9.31
C PHE A 250 48.76 -16.85 -10.51
N ARG A 251 48.99 -15.53 -10.56
CA ARG A 251 49.80 -14.87 -11.60
C ARG A 251 51.30 -14.82 -11.31
N LYS A 252 51.74 -15.35 -10.16
CA LYS A 252 53.15 -15.39 -9.72
C LYS A 252 53.72 -16.81 -9.62
N ALA A 253 53.00 -17.81 -10.14
CA ALA A 253 53.52 -19.14 -10.44
C ALA A 253 53.70 -19.24 -11.96
#